data_AF-A0A559LDN6-F1
#
_entry.id   AF-A0A559LDN6-F1
#
_cell.length_a   1.000
_cell.length_b   1.000
_cell.length_c   1.000
_cell.angle_alpha   90.00
_cell.angle_beta   90.00
_cell.angle_gamma   90.00
#
_symmetry.space_group_name_H-M   'P 1'
#
loop_
_entity.id
_entity.type
_entity.pdbx_description
1 polymer ?
#
loop_
_entity_poly.entity_id
_entity_poly.type
_entity_poly.pdbx_seq_one_letter_code
_entity_poly.pdbx_strand_id
1 'polypeptide(L)'
;MSYYPGQGYQGGGGGYGYAPPPGPPPPQQEYGGYSGGHSGGQRYPPPSYPPPPGLDAYGYRLPQGQHHYAEHARAGPPPPSTPQQFGHGAPEGYTFQYSNCTGRRKALLIGINYFNQEGELRGCINDVHNVSAFLVERYGYKREDMVILTDDQSNPAMIPTRENMIRAMGWLVSNAQPNDALFLHYSGHGGQVEDLDGDEDDGYDECIYPVDHTEAGPIIDDEIHFRVVKPLVQGVRLTAIFDSCHSATVMDLPYVYSTKGVLKEPNLAKEAASGLFDAFRAYSSGDIAGAAGSVFGLAKTAFRGDDAYEKTKDTRTSPADVIMWSGSKDDQTSADATINAQATGAMSWAFISAIKANPKQSYVELLNSVRDILETKYTQKPQLSSSHPIDTDLLFIM
;
A
#
# COMPACT_ATOMS: atom_id res chain seq x y z
N MET A 1 -69.64 3.45 35.77
CA MET A 1 -68.88 2.49 36.61
C MET A 1 -67.42 2.90 36.55
N SER A 2 -66.68 3.28 37.58
CA SER A 2 -66.89 3.78 38.95
C SER A 2 -65.53 4.43 39.30
N TYR A 3 -65.48 5.73 39.56
CA TYR A 3 -65.18 6.33 40.88
C TYR A 3 -63.80 5.99 41.48
N TYR A 4 -62.88 6.97 41.57
CA TYR A 4 -62.57 7.73 42.81
C TYR A 4 -61.36 8.68 42.62
N PRO A 5 -61.40 9.93 43.12
CA PRO A 5 -60.27 10.86 43.16
C PRO A 5 -59.79 11.19 44.60
N GLY A 6 -58.64 11.87 44.73
CA GLY A 6 -58.47 12.94 45.74
C GLY A 6 -57.31 12.86 46.75
N GLN A 7 -56.24 13.61 46.44
CA GLN A 7 -55.34 14.46 47.26
C GLN A 7 -55.23 14.36 48.80
N GLY A 8 -53.99 14.52 49.31
CA GLY A 8 -53.69 14.97 50.69
C GLY A 8 -52.21 15.01 51.12
N TYR A 9 -51.60 16.21 51.05
CA TYR A 9 -50.51 16.86 51.82
C TYR A 9 -49.48 16.14 52.77
N GLN A 10 -48.21 16.56 52.58
CA GLN A 10 -47.15 17.03 53.52
C GLN A 10 -46.28 16.07 54.37
N GLY A 11 -44.95 16.28 54.30
CA GLY A 11 -43.97 15.91 55.34
C GLY A 11 -42.56 15.62 54.82
N GLY A 12 -41.58 16.49 55.09
CA GLY A 12 -40.22 16.44 54.55
C GLY A 12 -39.18 15.63 55.35
N GLY A 13 -37.97 15.54 54.79
CA GLY A 13 -36.76 14.99 55.41
C GLY A 13 -35.62 14.87 54.38
N GLY A 14 -34.47 15.48 54.68
CA GLY A 14 -33.42 15.86 53.71
C GLY A 14 -32.39 14.79 53.32
N GLY A 15 -31.41 15.21 52.50
CA GLY A 15 -30.25 14.40 52.11
C GLY A 15 -29.45 14.95 50.93
N TYR A 16 -28.49 15.84 51.22
CA TYR A 16 -27.20 16.15 50.58
C TYR A 16 -26.96 15.87 49.07
N GLY A 17 -26.57 16.93 48.35
CA GLY A 17 -26.03 16.87 46.99
C GLY A 17 -24.50 16.97 46.91
N TYR A 18 -23.97 16.80 45.70
CA TYR A 18 -22.70 17.37 45.21
C TYR A 18 -22.79 17.50 43.69
N ALA A 19 -22.73 18.75 43.20
CA ALA A 19 -22.47 19.09 41.79
C ALA A 19 -21.29 20.08 41.78
N PRO A 20 -20.31 19.95 40.86
CA PRO A 20 -19.11 20.78 40.86
C PRO A 20 -19.39 22.23 40.36
N PRO A 21 -18.66 23.24 40.89
CA PRO A 21 -18.89 24.66 40.61
C PRO A 21 -18.28 25.16 39.28
N PRO A 22 -18.83 26.23 38.68
CA PRO A 22 -18.30 26.87 37.47
C PRO A 22 -17.07 27.74 37.76
N GLY A 23 -16.10 27.71 36.83
CA GLY A 23 -14.82 28.42 36.91
C GLY A 23 -14.92 29.94 36.66
N PRO A 24 -13.83 30.69 36.98
CA PRO A 24 -13.82 32.15 37.00
C PRO A 24 -13.75 32.81 35.61
N PRO A 25 -14.25 34.05 35.46
CA PRO A 25 -14.21 34.81 34.21
C PRO A 25 -12.82 35.43 33.94
N PRO A 26 -12.46 35.70 32.66
CA PRO A 26 -11.16 36.25 32.30
C PRO A 26 -11.04 37.77 32.53
N PRO A 27 -9.83 38.31 32.75
CA PRO A 27 -9.61 39.73 33.02
C PRO A 27 -9.60 40.61 31.74
N GLN A 28 -10.11 41.83 31.90
CA GLN A 28 -10.02 42.94 30.94
C GLN A 28 -8.62 43.56 30.97
N GLN A 29 -8.04 43.82 29.79
CA GLN A 29 -6.96 44.81 29.61
C GLN A 29 -7.16 45.63 28.32
N GLU A 30 -6.67 46.85 28.42
CA GLU A 30 -7.09 48.08 27.75
C GLU A 30 -6.24 48.42 26.50
N TYR A 31 -6.72 49.41 25.75
CA TYR A 31 -6.36 49.90 24.41
C TYR A 31 -4.87 50.20 24.08
N GLY A 32 -4.50 49.94 22.82
CA GLY A 32 -3.37 50.55 22.07
C GLY A 32 -3.56 50.34 20.55
N GLY A 33 -3.49 51.40 19.74
CA GLY A 33 -4.14 51.50 18.41
C GLY A 33 -3.28 51.28 17.14
N TYR A 34 -3.99 51.19 15.99
CA TYR A 34 -3.67 51.44 14.56
C TYR A 34 -2.32 50.91 13.98
N SER A 35 -2.18 50.30 12.78
CA SER A 35 -2.92 50.33 11.51
C SER A 35 -2.38 49.23 10.56
N GLY A 36 -3.15 48.87 9.52
CA GLY A 36 -2.62 48.36 8.24
C GLY A 36 -2.82 46.87 7.95
N GLY A 37 -3.82 46.53 7.12
CA GLY A 37 -4.12 45.15 6.70
C GLY A 37 -3.26 44.63 5.55
N HIS A 38 -3.28 43.31 5.33
CA HIS A 38 -3.55 42.56 4.08
C HIS A 38 -3.57 41.06 4.41
N SER A 39 -4.52 40.31 3.83
CA SER A 39 -4.99 38.98 4.20
C SER A 39 -4.01 37.83 3.90
N GLY A 40 -3.63 37.06 4.92
CA GLY A 40 -2.90 35.79 4.83
C GLY A 40 -3.68 34.67 5.53
N GLY A 41 -3.78 33.50 4.88
CA GLY A 41 -4.44 32.30 5.39
C GLY A 41 -3.85 31.81 6.71
N GLN A 42 -4.72 31.36 7.62
CA GLN A 42 -4.36 31.00 8.98
C GLN A 42 -3.42 29.79 9.04
N ARG A 43 -2.14 30.03 9.32
CA ARG A 43 -1.25 29.07 9.96
C ARG A 43 -1.40 29.21 11.47
N TYR A 44 -1.71 28.11 12.16
CA TYR A 44 -1.64 28.07 13.62
C TYR A 44 -0.19 28.35 14.06
N PRO A 45 0.06 29.31 14.95
CA PRO A 45 1.40 29.51 15.50
C PRO A 45 1.77 28.36 16.43
N PRO A 46 3.03 27.91 16.46
CA PRO A 46 3.48 26.93 17.44
C PRO A 46 3.36 27.48 18.87
N PRO A 47 3.17 26.61 19.89
CA PRO A 47 3.01 27.04 21.27
C PRO A 47 4.17 27.92 21.76
N SER A 48 3.84 28.96 22.52
CA SER A 48 4.79 29.98 23.02
C SER A 48 5.63 29.54 24.23
N TYR A 49 5.58 28.26 24.60
CA TYR A 49 6.34 27.69 25.71
C TYR A 49 7.21 26.53 25.21
N PRO A 50 8.48 26.42 25.67
CA PRO A 50 9.29 25.26 25.36
C PRO A 50 8.62 23.99 25.89
N PRO A 51 8.67 22.86 25.15
CA PRO A 51 8.06 21.62 25.58
C PRO A 51 8.70 21.11 26.89
N PRO A 52 7.97 20.36 27.71
CA PRO A 52 8.50 19.73 28.93
C PRO A 52 9.76 18.89 28.63
N PRO A 53 10.74 18.83 29.55
CA PRO A 53 11.97 18.08 29.31
C PRO A 53 11.68 16.62 28.95
N GLY A 54 12.22 16.17 27.81
CA GLY A 54 12.02 14.82 27.32
C GLY A 54 10.82 14.65 26.39
N LEU A 55 10.14 15.72 25.97
CA LEU A 55 9.18 15.71 24.87
C LEU A 55 9.61 16.63 23.72
N ASP A 56 9.25 16.31 22.48
CA ASP A 56 9.46 17.17 21.30
C ASP A 56 8.37 18.24 21.17
N ALA A 57 8.49 19.09 20.14
CA ALA A 57 7.56 20.21 19.88
C ALA A 57 6.10 19.77 19.60
N TYR A 58 5.86 18.47 19.42
CA TYR A 58 4.56 17.87 19.20
C TYR A 58 4.09 17.00 20.39
N GLY A 59 4.82 17.03 21.52
CA GLY A 59 4.45 16.34 22.75
C GLY A 59 4.88 14.87 22.83
N TYR A 60 5.76 14.40 21.94
CA TYR A 60 6.26 13.02 21.92
C TYR A 60 7.56 12.86 22.70
N ARG A 61 7.77 11.71 23.38
CA ARG A 61 9.00 11.48 24.15
C ARG A 61 10.25 11.47 23.28
N LEU A 62 11.18 12.37 23.56
CA LEU A 62 12.53 12.37 23.00
C LEU A 62 13.29 11.16 23.55
N PRO A 63 13.93 10.35 22.69
CA PRO A 63 14.79 9.26 23.15
C PRO A 63 15.91 9.83 24.01
N GLN A 64 15.99 9.41 25.28
CA GLN A 64 17.08 9.77 26.17
C GLN A 64 18.35 9.12 25.61
N GLY A 65 19.23 9.95 25.08
CA GLY A 65 20.35 9.51 24.27
C GLY A 65 21.30 8.56 25.00
N GLN A 66 21.70 7.50 24.31
CA GLN A 66 23.11 7.12 24.22
C GLN A 66 23.33 6.30 22.95
N HIS A 67 24.26 6.78 22.14
CA HIS A 67 24.73 6.17 20.91
C HIS A 67 25.26 4.75 21.18
N HIS A 68 24.48 3.73 20.83
CA HIS A 68 24.93 2.35 20.68
C HIS A 68 24.11 1.63 19.60
N TYR A 69 24.17 2.10 18.35
CA TYR A 69 23.73 1.31 17.19
C TYR A 69 24.86 0.38 16.73
N ALA A 70 25.35 -0.47 17.62
CA ALA A 70 26.37 -1.47 17.28
C ALA A 70 26.43 -2.61 18.30
N GLU A 71 25.30 -3.16 18.74
CA GLU A 71 25.30 -4.48 19.39
C GLU A 71 23.88 -5.05 19.42
N HIS A 72 23.65 -6.12 18.66
CA HIS A 72 22.44 -6.96 18.62
C HIS A 72 21.23 -6.45 17.82
N ALA A 73 21.40 -6.13 16.53
CA ALA A 73 20.31 -6.38 15.57
C ALA A 73 20.11 -7.91 15.49
N ARG A 74 19.24 -8.45 16.34
CA ARG A 74 18.77 -9.83 16.16
C ARG A 74 17.79 -9.76 14.99
N ALA A 75 18.30 -10.05 13.80
CA ALA A 75 17.46 -10.27 12.63
C ALA A 75 16.25 -11.12 13.05
N GLY A 76 15.06 -10.69 12.63
CA GLY A 76 13.79 -11.31 13.00
C GLY A 76 13.76 -12.83 12.88
N PRO A 77 12.82 -13.52 13.53
CA PRO A 77 12.64 -14.94 13.27
C PRO A 77 12.31 -15.16 11.79
N PRO A 78 12.65 -16.33 11.21
CA PRO A 78 12.28 -16.65 9.85
C PRO A 78 10.74 -16.67 9.71
N PRO A 79 10.19 -16.42 8.51
CA PRO A 79 8.76 -16.52 8.27
C PRO A 79 8.22 -17.91 8.64
N PRO A 80 6.99 -17.99 9.18
CA PRO A 80 6.38 -19.27 9.53
C PRO A 80 6.11 -20.10 8.28
N SER A 81 6.37 -21.40 8.34
CA SER A 81 6.19 -22.31 7.21
C SER A 81 4.75 -22.84 7.05
N THR A 82 3.88 -22.57 8.02
CA THR A 82 2.48 -23.03 8.01
C THR A 82 1.56 -21.95 7.45
N PRO A 83 0.39 -22.31 6.91
CA PRO A 83 -0.65 -21.34 6.58
C PRO A 83 -1.01 -20.43 7.76
N GLN A 84 -1.27 -19.16 7.45
CA GLN A 84 -1.63 -18.09 8.38
C GLN A 84 -3.03 -17.57 8.07
N GLN A 85 -3.70 -17.02 9.08
CA GLN A 85 -5.04 -16.44 8.94
C GLN A 85 -4.94 -14.94 8.62
N PHE A 86 -5.84 -14.43 7.80
CA PHE A 86 -5.95 -12.98 7.52
C PHE A 86 -6.41 -12.15 8.73
N GLY A 87 -6.96 -12.79 9.77
CA GLY A 87 -7.41 -12.13 11.00
C GLY A 87 -8.93 -11.87 11.04
N HIS A 88 -9.36 -10.95 11.90
CA HIS A 88 -10.77 -10.69 12.16
C HIS A 88 -11.51 -10.21 10.90
N GLY A 89 -12.55 -10.93 10.49
CA GLY A 89 -13.41 -10.59 9.35
C GLY A 89 -13.26 -11.52 8.14
N ALA A 90 -12.15 -12.26 8.04
CA ALA A 90 -11.96 -13.25 6.99
C ALA A 90 -12.79 -14.54 7.24
N PRO A 91 -13.33 -15.20 6.19
CA PRO A 91 -14.01 -16.49 6.33
C PRO A 91 -13.10 -17.57 6.93
N GLU A 92 -13.68 -18.51 7.68
CA GLU A 92 -12.94 -19.67 8.18
C GLU A 92 -12.28 -20.45 7.03
N GLY A 93 -10.98 -20.75 7.18
CA GLY A 93 -10.19 -21.43 6.16
C GLY A 93 -9.64 -20.53 5.05
N TYR A 94 -9.94 -19.23 5.07
CA TYR A 94 -9.29 -18.26 4.20
C TYR A 94 -7.88 -17.94 4.75
N THR A 95 -6.87 -18.57 4.16
CA THR A 95 -5.48 -18.49 4.64
C THR A 95 -4.53 -18.07 3.54
N PHE A 96 -3.43 -17.43 3.95
CA PHE A 96 -2.26 -17.20 3.13
C PHE A 96 -1.08 -18.02 3.66
N GLN A 97 0.04 -18.07 2.93
CA GLN A 97 1.25 -18.71 3.43
C GLN A 97 2.48 -17.94 2.95
N TYR A 98 3.40 -17.66 3.89
CA TYR A 98 4.72 -17.16 3.53
C TYR A 98 5.52 -18.21 2.78
N SER A 99 6.18 -17.79 1.71
CA SER A 99 7.17 -18.60 1.02
C SER A 99 8.45 -18.67 1.85
N ASN A 100 9.06 -19.86 1.93
CA ASN A 100 10.43 -19.97 2.45
C ASN A 100 11.51 -19.74 1.36
N CYS A 101 11.10 -19.41 0.12
CA CYS A 101 11.97 -19.10 -1.02
C CYS A 101 12.99 -20.19 -1.38
N THR A 102 12.65 -21.46 -1.15
CA THR A 102 13.51 -22.62 -1.44
C THR A 102 13.26 -23.26 -2.82
N GLY A 103 12.22 -22.84 -3.52
CA GLY A 103 11.83 -23.34 -4.84
C GLY A 103 12.59 -22.70 -6.00
N ARG A 104 11.97 -22.72 -7.18
CA ARG A 104 12.53 -22.12 -8.39
C ARG A 104 12.54 -20.59 -8.29
N ARG A 105 13.55 -19.97 -8.90
CA ARG A 105 13.74 -18.52 -8.95
C ARG A 105 13.57 -18.01 -10.38
N LYS A 106 12.63 -17.10 -10.63
CA LYS A 106 12.41 -16.47 -11.94
C LYS A 106 12.29 -14.96 -11.80
N ALA A 107 12.86 -14.21 -12.73
CA ALA A 107 12.76 -12.75 -12.71
C ALA A 107 12.25 -12.17 -14.03
N LEU A 108 11.37 -11.18 -13.95
CA LEU A 108 11.01 -10.29 -15.04
C LEU A 108 11.54 -8.90 -14.73
N LEU A 109 12.42 -8.39 -15.57
CA LEU A 109 13.06 -7.09 -15.38
C LEU A 109 12.76 -6.22 -16.61
N ILE A 110 12.14 -5.06 -16.39
CA ILE A 110 11.66 -4.17 -17.45
C ILE A 110 12.26 -2.78 -17.23
N GLY A 111 12.95 -2.25 -18.23
CA GLY A 111 13.62 -0.96 -18.17
C GLY A 111 13.40 -0.19 -19.46
N ILE A 112 12.73 0.96 -19.39
CA ILE A 112 12.32 1.71 -20.59
C ILE A 112 12.86 3.13 -20.51
N ASN A 113 13.71 3.52 -21.46
CA ASN A 113 14.24 4.87 -21.58
C ASN A 113 13.42 5.76 -22.52
N TYR A 114 12.55 5.19 -23.37
CA TYR A 114 11.70 5.90 -24.33
C TYR A 114 12.52 6.71 -25.33
N PHE A 115 13.57 6.11 -25.90
CA PHE A 115 14.49 6.80 -26.81
C PHE A 115 13.76 7.53 -27.95
N ASN A 116 14.12 8.79 -28.17
CA ASN A 116 13.55 9.67 -29.18
C ASN A 116 12.06 10.00 -29.00
N GLN A 117 11.49 9.76 -27.82
CA GLN A 117 10.13 10.18 -27.45
C GLN A 117 10.19 11.40 -26.52
N GLU A 118 9.08 12.13 -26.41
CA GLU A 118 8.96 13.14 -25.35
C GLU A 118 9.01 12.47 -23.98
N GLY A 119 9.76 13.06 -23.04
CA GLY A 119 9.95 12.47 -21.71
C GLY A 119 11.02 11.37 -21.64
N GLU A 120 11.94 11.28 -22.61
CA GLU A 120 13.07 10.33 -22.58
C GLU A 120 13.80 10.30 -21.22
N LEU A 121 13.99 9.08 -20.70
CA LEU A 121 14.70 8.76 -19.46
C LEU A 121 16.11 8.21 -19.79
N ARG A 122 17.00 8.18 -18.79
CA ARG A 122 18.41 7.78 -19.00
C ARG A 122 18.92 6.71 -18.05
N GLY A 123 18.11 6.30 -17.08
CA GLY A 123 18.52 5.43 -15.97
C GLY A 123 17.92 4.03 -15.99
N CYS A 124 16.78 3.85 -16.64
CA CYS A 124 15.91 2.70 -16.40
C CYS A 124 16.55 1.37 -16.83
N ILE A 125 17.24 1.38 -17.96
CA ILE A 125 18.00 0.23 -18.46
C ILE A 125 19.16 -0.12 -17.50
N ASN A 126 19.84 0.89 -16.94
CA ASN A 126 20.92 0.68 -15.98
C ASN A 126 20.38 0.10 -14.66
N ASP A 127 19.20 0.52 -14.21
CA ASP A 127 18.55 -0.04 -13.03
C ASP A 127 18.27 -1.54 -13.21
N VAL A 128 17.74 -1.93 -14.38
CA VAL A 128 17.54 -3.35 -14.75
C VAL A 128 18.85 -4.14 -14.69
N HIS A 129 19.94 -3.58 -15.19
CA HIS A 129 21.26 -4.22 -15.11
C HIS A 129 21.73 -4.39 -13.66
N ASN A 130 21.53 -3.38 -12.81
CA ASN A 130 21.90 -3.42 -11.39
C ASN A 130 21.09 -4.48 -10.63
N VAL A 131 19.77 -4.53 -10.85
CA VAL A 131 18.88 -5.53 -10.25
C VAL A 131 19.26 -6.93 -10.75
N SER A 132 19.47 -7.11 -12.05
CA SER A 132 19.86 -8.40 -12.62
C SER A 132 21.17 -8.91 -12.02
N ALA A 133 22.21 -8.06 -11.93
CA ALA A 133 23.48 -8.42 -11.30
C ALA A 133 23.29 -8.79 -9.82
N PHE A 134 22.53 -7.99 -9.08
CA PHE A 134 22.23 -8.25 -7.67
C PHE A 134 21.53 -9.60 -7.45
N LEU A 135 20.51 -9.92 -8.24
CA LEU A 135 19.77 -11.19 -8.13
C LEU A 135 20.66 -12.40 -8.42
N VAL A 136 21.55 -12.30 -9.42
CA VAL A 136 22.52 -13.37 -9.73
C VAL A 136 23.54 -13.51 -8.59
N GLU A 137 24.16 -12.42 -8.17
CA GLU A 137 25.29 -12.42 -7.22
C GLU A 137 24.90 -12.79 -5.79
N ARG A 138 23.68 -12.44 -5.36
CA ARG A 138 23.24 -12.58 -3.96
C ARG A 138 22.17 -13.64 -3.74
N TYR A 139 21.35 -13.89 -4.75
CA TYR A 139 20.12 -14.67 -4.58
C TYR A 139 20.01 -15.83 -5.56
N GLY A 140 21.06 -16.17 -6.32
CA GLY A 140 21.11 -17.39 -7.11
C GLY A 140 20.06 -17.48 -8.23
N TYR A 141 19.50 -16.35 -8.67
CA TYR A 141 18.68 -16.32 -9.88
C TYR A 141 19.61 -16.57 -11.08
N LYS A 142 19.25 -17.53 -11.92
CA LYS A 142 20.03 -17.84 -13.12
C LYS A 142 19.62 -16.93 -14.26
N ARG A 143 20.56 -16.56 -15.14
CA ARG A 143 20.29 -15.68 -16.28
C ARG A 143 19.27 -16.28 -17.25
N GLU A 144 19.28 -17.61 -17.42
CA GLU A 144 18.31 -18.33 -18.24
C GLU A 144 16.88 -18.33 -17.65
N ASP A 145 16.74 -18.07 -16.34
CA ASP A 145 15.47 -17.92 -15.65
C ASP A 145 15.08 -16.44 -15.49
N MET A 146 15.64 -15.55 -16.32
CA MET A 146 15.29 -14.13 -16.39
C MET A 146 14.75 -13.75 -17.77
N VAL A 147 13.64 -13.02 -17.80
CA VAL A 147 13.23 -12.25 -18.97
C VAL A 147 13.56 -10.78 -18.71
N ILE A 148 14.34 -10.19 -19.61
CA ILE A 148 14.79 -8.80 -19.51
C ILE A 148 14.28 -8.04 -20.73
N LEU A 149 13.40 -7.06 -20.52
CA LEU A 149 12.85 -6.23 -21.58
C LEU A 149 13.43 -4.81 -21.49
N THR A 150 14.17 -4.39 -22.51
CA THR A 150 14.73 -3.03 -22.60
C THR A 150 14.62 -2.46 -24.02
N ASP A 151 14.40 -1.16 -24.15
CA ASP A 151 14.15 -0.51 -25.45
C ASP A 151 15.43 -0.17 -26.24
N ASP A 152 16.59 -0.63 -25.76
CA ASP A 152 17.86 -0.67 -26.51
C ASP A 152 18.15 -2.04 -27.16
N GLN A 153 17.26 -3.02 -26.97
CA GLN A 153 17.44 -4.37 -27.51
C GLN A 153 17.28 -4.42 -29.03
N SER A 154 18.11 -5.23 -29.67
CA SER A 154 17.99 -5.52 -31.11
C SER A 154 16.95 -6.59 -31.44
N ASN A 155 16.62 -7.46 -30.47
CA ASN A 155 15.61 -8.50 -30.65
C ASN A 155 14.22 -7.92 -30.39
N PRO A 156 13.30 -7.88 -31.38
CA PRO A 156 11.96 -7.31 -31.20
C PRO A 156 11.14 -7.97 -30.09
N ALA A 157 11.36 -9.26 -29.79
CA ALA A 157 10.67 -9.96 -28.71
C ALA A 157 11.13 -9.55 -27.31
N MET A 158 12.24 -8.81 -27.21
CA MET A 158 12.81 -8.30 -25.96
C MET A 158 12.62 -6.79 -25.79
N ILE A 159 11.93 -6.13 -26.73
CA ILE A 159 11.53 -4.73 -26.61
C ILE A 159 10.30 -4.65 -25.70
N PRO A 160 10.21 -3.71 -24.75
CA PRO A 160 9.11 -3.60 -23.78
C PRO A 160 7.87 -2.95 -24.41
N THR A 161 7.34 -3.57 -25.47
CA THR A 161 6.01 -3.25 -26.01
C THR A 161 4.92 -3.77 -25.07
N ARG A 162 3.70 -3.23 -25.17
CA ARG A 162 2.57 -3.66 -24.34
C ARG A 162 2.35 -5.16 -24.43
N GLU A 163 2.37 -5.70 -25.66
CA GLU A 163 2.22 -7.13 -25.92
C GLU A 163 3.33 -7.96 -25.25
N ASN A 164 4.59 -7.56 -25.42
CA ASN A 164 5.73 -8.30 -24.85
C ASN A 164 5.74 -8.25 -23.32
N MET A 165 5.39 -7.11 -22.73
CA MET A 165 5.26 -6.96 -21.27
C MET A 165 4.17 -7.88 -20.72
N ILE A 166 2.97 -7.88 -21.32
CA ILE A 166 1.86 -8.76 -20.90
C ILE A 166 2.25 -10.24 -21.04
N ARG A 167 2.88 -10.61 -22.15
CA ARG A 167 3.37 -11.98 -22.36
C ARG A 167 4.42 -12.37 -21.32
N ALA A 168 5.34 -11.47 -20.99
CA ALA A 168 6.39 -11.71 -20.01
C ALA A 168 5.83 -11.82 -18.58
N MET A 169 4.83 -11.02 -18.22
CA MET A 169 4.07 -11.14 -16.97
C MET A 169 3.44 -12.54 -16.85
N GLY A 170 2.76 -12.99 -17.91
CA GLY A 170 2.20 -14.34 -17.97
C GLY A 170 3.28 -15.43 -17.87
N TRP A 171 4.42 -15.24 -18.54
CA TRP A 171 5.57 -16.14 -18.39
C TRP A 171 6.04 -16.19 -16.93
N LEU A 172 6.19 -15.06 -16.24
CA LEU A 172 6.73 -14.97 -14.87
C LEU A 172 5.96 -15.87 -13.91
N VAL A 173 4.62 -15.78 -13.94
CA VAL A 173 3.74 -16.49 -13.01
C VAL A 173 3.38 -17.91 -13.46
N SER A 174 3.66 -18.25 -14.72
CA SER A 174 3.29 -19.57 -15.26
C SER A 174 3.92 -20.73 -14.47
N ASN A 175 3.06 -21.68 -14.08
CA ASN A 175 3.41 -22.88 -13.34
C ASN A 175 4.20 -22.62 -12.04
N ALA A 176 3.98 -21.47 -11.39
CA ALA A 176 4.60 -21.19 -10.10
C ALA A 176 4.12 -22.19 -9.04
N GLN A 177 5.04 -22.69 -8.22
CA GLN A 177 4.75 -23.66 -7.17
C GLN A 177 5.02 -23.07 -5.78
N PRO A 178 4.37 -23.59 -4.72
CA PRO A 178 4.67 -23.14 -3.36
C PRO A 178 6.18 -23.14 -3.09
N ASN A 179 6.65 -22.06 -2.48
CA ASN A 179 8.05 -21.75 -2.20
C ASN A 179 8.93 -21.32 -3.39
N ASP A 180 8.39 -21.25 -4.61
CA ASP A 180 9.05 -20.50 -5.70
C ASP A 180 9.23 -19.02 -5.28
N ALA A 181 10.30 -18.39 -5.78
CA ALA A 181 10.59 -16.98 -5.56
C ALA A 181 10.66 -16.24 -6.92
N LEU A 182 9.59 -15.51 -7.20
CA LEU A 182 9.44 -14.69 -8.37
C LEU A 182 9.89 -13.25 -8.06
N PHE A 183 10.53 -12.61 -9.01
CA PHE A 183 10.95 -11.21 -8.91
C PHE A 183 10.43 -10.40 -10.09
N LEU A 184 9.80 -9.25 -9.81
CA LEU A 184 9.36 -8.30 -10.82
C LEU A 184 10.05 -6.96 -10.57
N HIS A 185 10.74 -6.43 -11.58
CA HIS A 185 11.29 -5.08 -11.53
C HIS A 185 10.80 -4.29 -12.73
N TYR A 186 10.33 -3.07 -12.46
CA TYR A 186 9.99 -2.10 -13.48
C TYR A 186 10.69 -0.78 -13.18
N SER A 187 11.39 -0.23 -14.16
CA SER A 187 11.91 1.14 -14.16
C SER A 187 11.48 1.81 -15.46
N GLY A 188 10.78 2.93 -15.36
CA GLY A 188 10.17 3.62 -16.49
C GLY A 188 9.16 4.67 -16.02
N HIS A 189 8.33 5.16 -16.94
CA HIS A 189 7.26 6.09 -16.58
C HIS A 189 6.13 5.36 -15.86
N GLY A 190 5.54 6.05 -14.89
CA GLY A 190 4.28 5.67 -14.26
C GLY A 190 3.42 6.92 -14.12
N GLY A 191 2.11 6.73 -14.09
CA GLY A 191 1.14 7.82 -14.02
C GLY A 191 -0.25 7.30 -13.75
N GLN A 192 -1.21 8.22 -13.69
CA GLN A 192 -2.59 7.96 -13.33
C GLN A 192 -3.50 8.11 -14.57
N VAL A 193 -4.47 7.22 -14.74
CA VAL A 193 -5.55 7.33 -15.73
C VAL A 193 -6.90 7.39 -15.01
N GLU A 194 -7.92 8.00 -15.61
CA GLU A 194 -9.26 8.08 -14.98
C GLU A 194 -9.82 6.67 -14.78
N ASP A 195 -10.17 6.34 -13.54
CA ASP A 195 -10.80 5.08 -13.16
C ASP A 195 -12.21 5.02 -13.78
N LEU A 196 -12.50 3.93 -14.48
CA LEU A 196 -13.77 3.71 -15.18
C LEU A 196 -14.69 2.71 -14.49
N ASP A 197 -14.22 1.98 -13.48
CA ASP A 197 -15.00 0.95 -12.78
C ASP A 197 -15.28 1.28 -11.30
N GLY A 198 -14.61 2.29 -10.75
CA GLY A 198 -14.92 2.95 -9.49
C GLY A 198 -14.36 2.25 -8.26
N ASP A 199 -13.32 1.44 -8.42
CA ASP A 199 -12.66 0.74 -7.32
C ASP A 199 -11.57 1.57 -6.63
N GLU A 200 -11.13 2.68 -7.23
CA GLU A 200 -10.13 3.58 -6.66
C GLU A 200 -10.74 4.77 -5.88
N ASP A 201 -10.17 5.05 -4.72
CA ASP A 201 -10.71 6.01 -3.75
C ASP A 201 -10.55 7.48 -4.20
N ASP A 202 -9.59 7.76 -5.08
CA ASP A 202 -9.33 9.07 -5.67
C ASP A 202 -9.84 9.19 -7.12
N GLY A 203 -10.39 8.10 -7.68
CA GLY A 203 -10.94 8.03 -9.04
C GLY A 203 -9.89 7.93 -10.14
N TYR A 204 -8.67 7.47 -9.85
CA TYR A 204 -7.65 7.23 -10.84
C TYR A 204 -6.91 5.90 -10.66
N ASP A 205 -6.82 5.11 -11.72
CA ASP A 205 -5.98 3.90 -11.78
C ASP A 205 -4.51 4.30 -11.95
N GLU A 206 -3.63 3.62 -11.23
CA GLU A 206 -2.20 3.70 -11.49
C GLU A 206 -1.81 2.85 -12.70
N CYS A 207 -0.85 3.35 -13.48
CA CYS A 207 -0.44 2.65 -14.68
C CYS A 207 1.05 2.75 -14.96
N ILE A 208 1.54 1.79 -15.75
CA ILE A 208 2.88 1.80 -16.35
C ILE A 208 2.77 1.97 -17.85
N TYR A 209 3.77 2.62 -18.45
CA TYR A 209 3.77 2.94 -19.88
C TYR A 209 4.76 2.05 -20.65
N PRO A 210 4.27 1.11 -21.47
CA PRO A 210 5.10 0.45 -22.47
C PRO A 210 5.77 1.42 -23.44
N VAL A 211 6.80 0.98 -24.16
CA VAL A 211 7.51 1.86 -25.12
C VAL A 211 6.61 2.32 -26.27
N ASP A 212 5.55 1.56 -26.58
CA ASP A 212 4.54 1.81 -27.61
C ASP A 212 3.21 2.33 -27.04
N HIS A 213 3.21 2.87 -25.81
CA HIS A 213 1.99 3.31 -25.12
C HIS A 213 1.15 4.34 -25.88
N THR A 214 1.76 5.14 -26.76
CA THR A 214 1.04 6.12 -27.60
C THR A 214 0.06 5.45 -28.57
N GLU A 215 0.33 4.23 -29.00
CA GLU A 215 -0.52 3.45 -29.90
C GLU A 215 -1.27 2.33 -29.14
N ALA A 216 -0.58 1.64 -28.23
CA ALA A 216 -1.09 0.46 -27.54
C ALA A 216 -1.79 0.76 -26.20
N GLY A 217 -1.66 1.99 -25.69
CA GLY A 217 -2.13 2.39 -24.36
C GLY A 217 -1.21 1.95 -23.22
N PRO A 218 -1.49 2.44 -21.99
CA PRO A 218 -0.77 1.98 -20.79
C PRO A 218 -1.20 0.57 -20.37
N ILE A 219 -0.56 0.06 -19.32
CA ILE A 219 -1.02 -1.12 -18.56
C ILE A 219 -1.41 -0.62 -17.17
N ILE A 220 -2.69 -0.69 -16.85
CA ILE A 220 -3.25 -0.30 -15.55
C ILE A 220 -2.98 -1.37 -14.49
N ASP A 221 -2.92 -0.94 -13.24
CA ASP A 221 -2.74 -1.72 -12.02
C ASP A 221 -3.68 -2.91 -11.92
N ASP A 222 -4.92 -2.71 -12.32
CA ASP A 222 -5.99 -3.67 -12.35
C ASP A 222 -5.67 -4.88 -13.26
N GLU A 223 -5.08 -4.59 -14.43
CA GLU A 223 -4.57 -5.59 -15.36
C GLU A 223 -3.32 -6.29 -14.81
N ILE A 224 -2.43 -5.56 -14.13
CA ILE A 224 -1.24 -6.12 -13.49
C ILE A 224 -1.67 -7.08 -12.38
N HIS A 225 -2.59 -6.68 -11.51
CA HIS A 225 -3.13 -7.49 -10.42
C HIS A 225 -3.75 -8.78 -10.97
N PHE A 226 -4.63 -8.67 -11.97
CA PHE A 226 -5.27 -9.81 -12.58
C PHE A 226 -4.28 -10.79 -13.24
N ARG A 227 -3.22 -10.29 -13.88
CA ARG A 227 -2.26 -11.12 -14.61
C ARG A 227 -1.15 -11.69 -13.74
N VAL A 228 -0.79 -10.98 -12.67
CA VAL A 228 0.43 -11.27 -11.91
C VAL A 228 0.13 -11.74 -10.49
N VAL A 229 -0.88 -11.19 -9.82
CA VAL A 229 -1.20 -11.52 -8.42
C VAL A 229 -2.21 -12.66 -8.34
N LYS A 230 -3.35 -12.51 -9.03
CA LYS A 230 -4.48 -13.44 -8.98
C LYS A 230 -4.14 -14.89 -9.36
N PRO A 231 -3.25 -15.18 -10.33
CA PRO A 231 -2.93 -16.56 -10.72
C PRO A 231 -2.01 -17.30 -9.74
N LEU A 232 -1.40 -16.59 -8.78
CA LEU A 232 -0.41 -17.19 -7.89
C LEU A 232 -1.07 -18.08 -6.84
N VAL A 233 -0.48 -19.26 -6.63
CA VAL A 233 -0.94 -20.22 -5.63
C VAL A 233 -0.33 -19.92 -4.26
N GLN A 234 -0.99 -20.46 -3.22
CA GLN A 234 -0.55 -20.30 -1.83
C GLN A 234 0.93 -20.62 -1.64
N GLY A 235 1.66 -19.72 -0.96
CA GLY A 235 3.07 -19.91 -0.65
C GLY A 235 4.05 -19.60 -1.80
N VAL A 236 3.60 -19.15 -2.97
CA VAL A 236 4.51 -18.56 -3.98
C VAL A 236 4.94 -17.18 -3.49
N ARG A 237 6.25 -16.88 -3.52
CA ARG A 237 6.75 -15.52 -3.33
C ARG A 237 6.72 -14.77 -4.65
N LEU A 238 6.17 -13.56 -4.66
CA LEU A 238 6.49 -12.52 -5.62
C LEU A 238 7.04 -11.29 -4.88
N THR A 239 8.27 -10.91 -5.20
CA THR A 239 8.85 -9.63 -4.76
C THR A 239 8.89 -8.68 -5.95
N ALA A 240 8.16 -7.56 -5.84
CA ALA A 240 8.14 -6.53 -6.85
C ALA A 240 8.89 -5.27 -6.39
N ILE A 241 9.60 -4.60 -7.31
CA ILE A 241 10.15 -3.26 -7.11
C ILE A 241 9.74 -2.40 -8.29
N PHE A 242 9.10 -1.26 -8.02
CA PHE A 242 8.76 -0.27 -9.03
C PHE A 242 9.55 1.03 -8.81
N ASP A 243 10.38 1.37 -9.79
CA ASP A 243 11.10 2.64 -9.92
C ASP A 243 10.33 3.56 -10.88
N SER A 244 9.07 3.85 -10.57
CA SER A 244 8.24 4.80 -11.32
C SER A 244 7.47 5.72 -10.40
N CYS A 245 7.11 6.90 -10.90
CA CYS A 245 6.20 7.80 -10.17
C CYS A 245 4.81 7.15 -10.07
N HIS A 246 4.10 7.43 -8.99
CA HIS A 246 2.74 6.95 -8.74
C HIS A 246 2.60 5.40 -8.66
N SER A 247 3.68 4.67 -8.36
CA SER A 247 3.66 3.20 -8.28
C SER A 247 3.24 2.62 -6.93
N ALA A 248 2.63 3.42 -6.03
CA ALA A 248 2.33 2.98 -4.68
C ALA A 248 1.27 1.88 -4.63
N THR A 249 0.30 1.94 -5.55
CA THR A 249 -0.85 1.03 -5.67
C THR A 249 -0.84 0.22 -6.95
N VAL A 250 0.22 0.26 -7.78
CA VAL A 250 0.29 -0.33 -9.14
C VAL A 250 0.09 -1.86 -9.27
N MET A 251 -0.16 -2.55 -8.17
CA MET A 251 -0.46 -3.99 -8.10
C MET A 251 -1.73 -4.29 -7.27
N ASP A 252 -2.49 -3.26 -6.88
CA ASP A 252 -3.67 -3.28 -6.02
C ASP A 252 -3.46 -4.15 -4.79
N LEU A 253 -2.42 -3.86 -4.01
CA LEU A 253 -2.10 -4.62 -2.82
C LEU A 253 -2.76 -3.96 -1.59
N PRO A 254 -3.67 -4.64 -0.88
CA PRO A 254 -4.53 -4.02 0.12
C PRO A 254 -3.82 -3.65 1.43
N TYR A 255 -2.62 -4.16 1.69
CA TYR A 255 -1.88 -3.87 2.92
C TYR A 255 -0.65 -3.00 2.65
N VAL A 256 -0.66 -1.74 3.09
CA VAL A 256 0.46 -0.81 2.89
C VAL A 256 1.14 -0.48 4.22
N TYR A 257 2.44 -0.66 4.29
CA TYR A 257 3.27 -0.47 5.49
C TYR A 257 4.17 0.76 5.32
N SER A 258 4.20 1.58 6.38
CA SER A 258 5.17 2.67 6.51
C SER A 258 6.38 2.24 7.33
N THR A 259 7.40 3.11 7.41
CA THR A 259 8.68 2.78 8.09
C THR A 259 8.57 2.61 9.61
N LYS A 260 7.41 2.92 10.21
CA LYS A 260 7.11 2.59 11.61
C LYS A 260 6.62 1.14 11.79
N GLY A 261 6.54 0.34 10.71
CA GLY A 261 5.94 -1.00 10.71
C GLY A 261 4.40 -0.97 10.84
N VAL A 262 3.80 0.21 10.85
CA VAL A 262 2.36 0.39 11.01
C VAL A 262 1.69 0.25 9.65
N LEU A 263 0.71 -0.65 9.59
CA LEU A 263 -0.24 -0.76 8.50
C LEU A 263 -1.01 0.56 8.38
N LYS A 264 -0.87 1.24 7.24
CA LYS A 264 -1.82 2.30 6.86
C LYS A 264 -3.16 1.60 6.72
N GLU A 265 -4.17 2.05 7.47
CA GLU A 265 -5.48 1.41 7.52
C GLU A 265 -5.96 1.10 6.10
N PRO A 266 -6.16 -0.18 5.75
CA PRO A 266 -6.86 -0.52 4.52
C PRO A 266 -8.27 0.03 4.68
N ASN A 267 -8.81 0.69 3.67
CA ASN A 267 -10.22 1.09 3.65
C ASN A 267 -11.17 -0.13 3.49
N LEU A 268 -10.83 -1.28 4.08
CA LEU A 268 -11.57 -2.55 4.05
C LEU A 268 -13.01 -2.40 4.56
N ALA A 269 -13.21 -1.51 5.55
CA ALA A 269 -14.54 -1.21 6.07
C ALA A 269 -15.41 -0.41 5.07
N LYS A 270 -14.77 0.25 4.10
CA LYS A 270 -15.41 1.04 3.04
C LYS A 270 -15.72 0.15 1.81
N GLU A 271 -14.82 -0.78 1.45
CA GLU A 271 -15.06 -1.84 0.45
C GLU A 271 -16.24 -2.74 0.83
N ALA A 272 -16.32 -3.18 2.09
CA ALA A 272 -17.48 -3.96 2.56
C ALA A 272 -18.79 -3.15 2.55
N ALA A 273 -18.71 -1.82 2.58
CA ALA A 273 -19.87 -0.94 2.58
C ALA A 273 -20.38 -0.65 1.16
N SER A 274 -19.52 -0.51 0.15
CA SER A 274 -19.93 -0.28 -1.25
C SER A 274 -20.79 -1.45 -1.77
N GLY A 275 -20.38 -2.70 -1.53
CA GLY A 275 -21.16 -3.90 -1.88
C GLY A 275 -22.51 -4.01 -1.16
N LEU A 276 -22.62 -3.44 0.06
CA LEU A 276 -23.88 -3.38 0.80
C LEU A 276 -24.80 -2.23 0.34
N PHE A 277 -24.22 -1.11 -0.12
CA PHE A 277 -24.96 0.07 -0.57
C PHE A 277 -25.74 -0.16 -1.88
N ASP A 278 -25.21 -0.97 -2.80
CA ASP A 278 -25.90 -1.30 -4.05
C ASP A 278 -27.09 -2.25 -3.83
N ALA A 279 -26.95 -3.22 -2.92
CA ALA A 279 -28.05 -4.05 -2.47
C ALA A 279 -29.17 -3.22 -1.78
N PHE A 280 -28.80 -2.12 -1.12
CA PHE A 280 -29.73 -1.22 -0.45
C PHE A 280 -30.39 -0.19 -1.39
N ARG A 281 -29.69 0.24 -2.46
CA ARG A 281 -30.23 1.10 -3.53
C ARG A 281 -31.30 0.40 -4.37
N ALA A 282 -31.15 -0.91 -4.62
CA ALA A 282 -32.16 -1.71 -5.30
C ALA A 282 -33.48 -1.84 -4.51
N TYR A 283 -33.44 -1.66 -3.19
CA TYR A 283 -34.63 -1.66 -2.32
C TYR A 283 -35.31 -0.29 -2.24
N SER A 284 -34.55 0.79 -2.40
CA SER A 284 -35.04 2.16 -2.20
C SER A 284 -35.66 2.81 -3.46
N SER A 285 -35.57 2.17 -4.63
CA SER A 285 -36.17 2.67 -5.88
C SER A 285 -37.68 2.43 -6.04
N GLY A 286 -38.33 1.81 -5.06
CA GLY A 286 -39.77 2.01 -4.82
C GLY A 286 -40.77 1.50 -5.86
N ASP A 287 -40.42 0.51 -6.71
CA ASP A 287 -41.37 -0.08 -7.67
C ASP A 287 -41.85 -1.46 -7.19
N ILE A 288 -42.92 -1.46 -6.40
CA ILE A 288 -43.36 -2.58 -5.54
C ILE A 288 -44.47 -3.44 -6.17
N ALA A 289 -44.46 -3.65 -7.49
CA ALA A 289 -45.45 -4.48 -8.18
C ALA A 289 -44.92 -5.86 -8.64
N GLY A 290 -43.85 -6.35 -8.00
CA GLY A 290 -43.30 -7.70 -8.24
C GLY A 290 -42.59 -8.35 -7.04
N ALA A 291 -42.65 -7.75 -5.85
CA ALA A 291 -41.86 -8.15 -4.67
C ALA A 291 -42.47 -9.31 -3.85
N ALA A 292 -43.12 -10.27 -4.49
CA ALA A 292 -43.59 -11.51 -3.86
C ALA A 292 -42.84 -12.70 -4.46
N GLY A 293 -41.53 -12.79 -4.15
CA GLY A 293 -40.70 -13.92 -4.57
C GLY A 293 -39.23 -13.86 -4.09
N SER A 294 -38.73 -12.70 -3.68
CA SER A 294 -37.30 -12.48 -3.43
C SER A 294 -36.78 -12.95 -2.05
N VAL A 295 -37.65 -13.16 -1.06
CA VAL A 295 -37.19 -13.63 0.27
C VAL A 295 -36.70 -15.08 0.22
N PHE A 296 -37.21 -15.90 -0.71
CA PHE A 296 -36.70 -17.26 -0.92
C PHE A 296 -35.38 -17.31 -1.72
N GLY A 297 -34.93 -16.19 -2.30
CA GLY A 297 -33.64 -16.07 -2.99
C GLY A 297 -32.47 -15.88 -2.01
N LEU A 298 -32.64 -15.02 -1.00
CA LEU A 298 -31.60 -14.76 0.02
C LEU A 298 -31.31 -16.00 0.89
N ALA A 299 -32.31 -16.83 1.16
CA ALA A 299 -32.14 -18.04 1.95
C ALA A 299 -31.69 -19.27 1.13
N LYS A 300 -31.71 -19.20 -0.21
CA LYS A 300 -31.36 -20.34 -1.10
C LYS A 300 -29.95 -20.23 -1.70
N THR A 301 -29.30 -19.07 -1.59
CA THR A 301 -27.87 -18.91 -1.95
C THR A 301 -26.93 -19.60 -0.95
N ALA A 302 -27.38 -19.90 0.27
CA ALA A 302 -26.57 -20.62 1.26
C ALA A 302 -26.37 -22.13 0.94
N PHE A 303 -27.00 -22.67 -0.11
CA PHE A 303 -26.84 -24.06 -0.52
C PHE A 303 -26.79 -24.20 -2.05
N ARG A 304 -25.72 -23.69 -2.66
CA ARG A 304 -25.20 -24.23 -3.92
C ARG A 304 -23.74 -23.82 -4.05
N GLY A 305 -22.86 -24.80 -3.90
CA GLY A 305 -21.43 -24.60 -4.02
C GLY A 305 -21.07 -24.08 -5.40
N ASP A 306 -20.51 -22.87 -5.41
CA ASP A 306 -19.48 -22.37 -6.33
C ASP A 306 -18.94 -21.01 -5.80
N ASP A 307 -18.77 -20.91 -4.46
CA ASP A 307 -18.58 -19.65 -3.71
C ASP A 307 -17.12 -19.15 -3.57
N ALA A 308 -16.16 -19.79 -4.24
CA ALA A 308 -14.75 -19.38 -4.14
C ALA A 308 -14.35 -18.31 -5.17
N TYR A 309 -15.09 -18.19 -6.27
CA TYR A 309 -14.74 -17.35 -7.42
C TYR A 309 -15.16 -15.88 -7.26
N GLU A 310 -16.32 -15.63 -6.65
CA GLU A 310 -16.86 -14.27 -6.45
C GLU A 310 -16.23 -13.54 -5.24
N LYS A 311 -15.77 -14.26 -4.21
CA LYS A 311 -15.12 -13.64 -3.03
C LYS A 311 -13.74 -13.05 -3.27
N THR A 312 -13.00 -13.56 -4.26
CA THR A 312 -11.68 -13.00 -4.64
C THR A 312 -11.78 -11.67 -5.38
N LYS A 313 -12.97 -11.27 -5.84
CA LYS A 313 -13.17 -10.01 -6.56
C LYS A 313 -13.28 -8.79 -5.63
N ASP A 314 -13.53 -9.00 -4.34
CA ASP A 314 -14.00 -7.94 -3.43
C ASP A 314 -12.96 -7.50 -2.39
N THR A 315 -11.72 -8.02 -2.42
CA THR A 315 -10.72 -7.70 -1.37
C THR A 315 -9.28 -7.52 -1.86
N ARG A 316 -8.99 -7.71 -3.16
CA ARG A 316 -7.62 -7.69 -3.73
C ARG A 316 -6.56 -8.52 -2.95
N THR A 317 -7.00 -9.40 -2.03
CA THR A 317 -6.13 -10.24 -1.21
C THR A 317 -5.73 -11.51 -1.97
N SER A 318 -4.60 -12.11 -1.59
CA SER A 318 -4.11 -13.35 -2.22
C SER A 318 -3.57 -14.34 -1.20
N PRO A 319 -3.80 -15.66 -1.39
CA PRO A 319 -3.17 -16.69 -0.57
C PRO A 319 -1.66 -16.83 -0.81
N ALA A 320 -1.16 -16.27 -1.93
CA ALA A 320 0.26 -16.18 -2.24
C ALA A 320 0.95 -15.07 -1.42
N ASP A 321 2.28 -15.15 -1.33
CA ASP A 321 3.15 -14.22 -0.61
C ASP A 321 3.65 -13.14 -1.58
N VAL A 322 2.82 -12.11 -1.81
CA VAL A 322 3.14 -11.02 -2.74
C VAL A 322 3.50 -9.77 -1.96
N ILE A 323 4.67 -9.23 -2.24
CA ILE A 323 5.17 -7.99 -1.65
C ILE A 323 5.71 -7.05 -2.72
N MET A 324 5.49 -5.76 -2.54
CA MET A 324 5.94 -4.71 -3.46
C MET A 324 6.66 -3.60 -2.71
N TRP A 325 7.77 -3.14 -3.27
CA TRP A 325 8.50 -1.96 -2.82
C TRP A 325 8.36 -0.84 -3.85
N SER A 326 7.95 0.33 -3.40
CA SER A 326 7.76 1.52 -4.25
C SER A 326 8.18 2.79 -3.50
N GLY A 327 8.42 3.87 -4.26
CA GLY A 327 8.73 5.19 -3.71
C GLY A 327 7.60 6.19 -3.95
N SER A 328 7.07 6.80 -2.90
CA SER A 328 6.07 7.88 -3.00
C SER A 328 6.72 9.26 -2.78
N LYS A 329 6.31 10.29 -3.53
CA LYS A 329 6.67 11.69 -3.23
C LYS A 329 5.76 12.25 -2.13
N ASP A 330 6.30 13.17 -1.32
CA ASP A 330 5.59 13.75 -0.15
C ASP A 330 4.60 14.87 -0.47
N ASP A 331 4.76 15.55 -1.60
CA ASP A 331 3.92 16.69 -1.97
C ASP A 331 3.01 16.31 -3.15
N GLN A 332 1.83 15.79 -2.85
CA GLN A 332 0.71 15.74 -3.79
C GLN A 332 0.22 17.17 -4.07
N THR A 333 0.91 17.88 -4.95
CA THR A 333 0.32 18.97 -5.73
C THR A 333 0.82 18.84 -7.16
N SER A 334 -0.07 18.33 -8.00
CA SER A 334 0.09 17.92 -9.41
C SER A 334 0.33 19.07 -10.40
N ALA A 335 0.93 20.17 -9.96
CA ALA A 335 1.34 21.27 -10.83
C ALA A 335 2.87 21.31 -10.88
N ASP A 336 3.45 20.95 -12.04
CA ASP A 336 4.84 21.21 -12.42
C ASP A 336 5.97 20.43 -11.71
N ALA A 337 5.81 19.13 -11.46
CA ALA A 337 6.95 18.29 -11.09
C ALA A 337 7.83 17.86 -12.29
N THR A 338 8.13 18.79 -13.20
CA THR A 338 9.22 18.70 -14.18
C THR A 338 10.54 18.98 -13.46
N ILE A 339 10.94 18.10 -12.54
CA ILE A 339 12.18 18.27 -11.78
C ILE A 339 13.07 17.07 -12.04
N ASN A 340 13.94 17.26 -13.03
CA ASN A 340 15.22 16.58 -13.25
C ASN A 340 15.29 15.17 -12.66
N ALA A 341 14.75 14.22 -13.43
CA ALA A 341 14.92 12.78 -13.24
C ALA A 341 16.40 12.46 -12.99
N GLN A 342 16.74 12.23 -11.73
CA GLN A 342 18.03 11.68 -11.37
C GLN A 342 18.12 10.32 -12.07
N ALA A 343 19.21 10.10 -12.81
CA ALA A 343 19.34 9.04 -13.82
C ALA A 343 19.45 7.61 -13.26
N THR A 344 18.82 7.31 -12.13
CA THR A 344 18.79 5.97 -11.52
C THR A 344 17.52 5.81 -10.66
N GLY A 345 16.94 4.62 -10.72
CA GLY A 345 15.83 4.17 -9.90
C GLY A 345 16.18 4.23 -8.42
N ALA A 346 15.67 5.26 -7.74
CA ALA A 346 15.98 5.54 -6.36
C ALA A 346 15.64 4.36 -5.44
N MET A 347 14.51 3.69 -5.71
CA MET A 347 13.97 2.62 -4.88
C MET A 347 14.79 1.33 -5.04
N SER A 348 15.04 0.86 -6.27
CA SER A 348 15.92 -0.31 -6.47
C SER A 348 17.35 -0.06 -5.99
N TRP A 349 17.90 1.14 -6.23
CA TRP A 349 19.22 1.51 -5.74
C TRP A 349 19.29 1.46 -4.20
N ALA A 350 18.32 2.06 -3.51
CA ALA A 350 18.28 2.07 -2.06
C ALA A 350 18.06 0.67 -1.48
N PHE A 351 17.14 -0.11 -2.06
CA PHE A 351 16.88 -1.50 -1.69
C PHE A 351 18.14 -2.38 -1.80
N ILE A 352 18.81 -2.35 -2.96
CA ILE A 352 20.03 -3.12 -3.20
C ILE A 352 21.14 -2.67 -2.23
N SER A 353 21.26 -1.36 -1.99
CA SER A 353 22.27 -0.81 -1.10
C SER A 353 22.04 -1.23 0.35
N ALA A 354 20.79 -1.19 0.83
CA ALA A 354 20.39 -1.63 2.16
C ALA A 354 20.72 -3.11 2.38
N ILE A 355 20.32 -3.98 1.44
CA ILE A 355 20.60 -5.42 1.52
C ILE A 355 22.10 -5.72 1.45
N LYS A 356 22.85 -5.03 0.58
CA LYS A 356 24.30 -5.21 0.48
C LYS A 356 25.02 -4.80 1.76
N ALA A 357 24.53 -3.77 2.46
CA ALA A 357 25.09 -3.31 3.72
C ALA A 357 24.73 -4.24 4.90
N ASN A 358 23.47 -4.67 4.98
CA ASN A 358 23.02 -5.64 5.96
C ASN A 358 22.08 -6.68 5.31
N PRO A 359 22.53 -7.91 5.05
CA PRO A 359 21.72 -8.92 4.36
C PRO A 359 20.68 -9.61 5.27
N LYS A 360 20.73 -9.38 6.60
CA LYS A 360 19.82 -10.01 7.56
C LYS A 360 19.04 -8.93 8.29
N GLN A 361 17.86 -8.63 7.76
CA GLN A 361 16.98 -7.58 8.25
C GLN A 361 15.55 -8.10 8.35
N SER A 362 14.80 -7.66 9.35
CA SER A 362 13.35 -7.77 9.30
C SER A 362 12.75 -6.86 8.23
N TYR A 363 11.47 -7.01 7.90
CA TYR A 363 10.79 -6.10 6.96
C TYR A 363 10.85 -4.64 7.44
N VAL A 364 10.63 -4.39 8.74
CA VAL A 364 10.69 -3.03 9.31
C VAL A 364 12.12 -2.49 9.35
N GLU A 365 13.12 -3.32 9.64
CA GLU A 365 14.54 -2.91 9.57
C GLU A 365 14.93 -2.56 8.14
N LEU A 366 14.53 -3.36 7.15
CA LEU A 366 14.80 -3.10 5.75
C LEU A 366 14.12 -1.83 5.26
N LEU A 367 12.85 -1.61 5.61
CA LEU A 367 12.13 -0.36 5.32
C LEU A 367 12.87 0.87 5.86
N ASN A 368 13.38 0.80 7.09
CA ASN A 368 14.14 1.88 7.70
C ASN A 368 15.50 2.08 7.01
N SER A 369 16.24 1.01 6.73
CA SER A 369 17.51 1.11 6.01
C SER A 369 17.34 1.71 4.61
N VAL A 370 16.30 1.33 3.88
CA VAL A 370 15.96 1.92 2.57
C VAL A 370 15.63 3.40 2.73
N ARG A 371 14.83 3.76 3.73
CA ARG A 371 14.46 5.15 4.01
C ARG A 371 15.67 6.01 4.31
N ASP A 372 16.54 5.56 5.20
CA ASP A 372 17.75 6.28 5.57
C ASP A 372 18.64 6.55 4.33
N ILE A 373 18.73 5.57 3.43
CA ILE A 373 19.47 5.71 2.18
C ILE A 373 18.77 6.71 1.23
N LEU A 374 17.44 6.65 1.12
CA LEU A 374 16.66 7.56 0.30
C LEU A 374 16.73 9.01 0.81
N GLU A 375 16.52 9.27 2.10
CA GLU A 375 16.49 10.61 2.69
C GLU A 375 17.80 11.39 2.49
N THR A 376 18.93 10.70 2.25
CA THR A 376 20.21 11.37 1.95
C THR A 376 20.26 12.02 0.57
N LYS A 377 19.45 11.56 -0.39
CA LYS A 377 19.59 11.92 -1.82
C LYS A 377 18.28 12.17 -2.56
N TYR A 378 17.15 11.71 -2.02
CA TYR A 378 15.85 11.68 -2.67
C TYR A 378 14.76 12.15 -1.71
N THR A 379 13.70 12.73 -2.27
CA THR A 379 12.48 13.12 -1.52
C THR A 379 11.45 12.00 -1.46
N GLN A 380 11.75 10.83 -2.05
CA GLN A 380 10.86 9.68 -2.04
C GLN A 380 10.85 9.03 -0.66
N LYS A 381 9.66 8.68 -0.18
CA LYS A 381 9.48 7.79 0.97
C LYS A 381 9.24 6.37 0.47
N PRO A 382 9.98 5.38 0.98
CA PRO A 382 9.72 3.99 0.62
C PRO A 382 8.40 3.52 1.24
N GLN A 383 7.68 2.72 0.49
CA GLN A 383 6.49 2.00 0.93
C GLN A 383 6.67 0.51 0.65
N LEU A 384 6.12 -0.31 1.54
CA LEU A 384 5.99 -1.76 1.36
C LEU A 384 4.51 -2.08 1.28
N SER A 385 4.07 -2.66 0.18
CA SER A 385 2.69 -3.15 0.02
C SER A 385 2.66 -4.67 -0.04
N SER A 386 1.54 -5.29 0.34
CA SER A 386 1.41 -6.74 0.46
C SER A 386 0.00 -7.25 0.14
N SER A 387 -0.11 -8.47 -0.39
CA SER A 387 -1.40 -9.16 -0.61
C SER A 387 -2.04 -9.72 0.65
N HIS A 388 -1.28 -9.79 1.75
CA HIS A 388 -1.71 -10.30 3.05
C HIS A 388 -1.06 -9.51 4.20
N PRO A 389 -1.57 -9.62 5.44
CA PRO A 389 -0.92 -9.02 6.59
C PRO A 389 0.50 -9.56 6.77
N ILE A 390 1.47 -8.66 6.91
CA ILE A 390 2.86 -8.95 7.26
C ILE A 390 3.09 -8.67 8.74
N ASP A 391 3.67 -9.64 9.44
CA ASP A 391 4.39 -9.37 10.69
C ASP A 391 5.75 -8.77 10.32
N THR A 392 5.89 -7.46 10.50
CA THR A 392 7.06 -6.72 10.01
C THR A 392 8.34 -7.02 10.79
N ASP A 393 8.24 -7.71 11.93
CA ASP A 393 9.39 -8.16 12.70
C ASP A 393 9.98 -9.47 12.15
N LEU A 394 9.32 -10.14 11.20
CA LEU A 394 9.87 -11.32 10.51
C LEU A 394 11.06 -10.96 9.62
N LEU A 395 11.98 -11.91 9.49
CA LEU A 395 13.13 -11.81 8.58
C LEU A 395 12.66 -11.66 7.12
N PHE A 396 13.15 -10.63 6.44
CA PHE A 396 13.03 -10.51 5.00
C PHE A 396 13.94 -11.54 4.32
N ILE A 397 13.36 -12.36 3.45
CA ILE A 397 14.06 -13.38 2.65
C ILE A 397 13.68 -13.24 1.18
N MET A 398 14.50 -13.76 0.27
CA MET A 398 14.29 -13.72 -1.18
C MET A 398 14.86 -14.96 -1.87
#